data_AF-A0A4R0N4Z7-F1
#
_entry.id   AF-A0A4R0N4Z7-F1
#
_cell.length_a   1.000
_cell.length_b   1.000
_cell.length_c   1.000
_cell.angle_alpha   90.00
_cell.angle_beta   90.00
_cell.angle_gamma   90.00
#
_symmetry.space_group_name_H-M   'P 1'
#
loop_
_entity.id
_entity.type
_entity.pdbx_description
1 polymer ?
#
loop_
_entity_poly.entity_id
_entity_poly.type
_entity_poly.pdbx_seq_one_letter_code
_entity_poly.pdbx_strand_id
1 'polypeptide(L)'
;MKNFIFFIAFVLTNSIAFSQLPPKVENDKMFGKGCYYFKQIPKGGSFNNVLVLIPGLGEHPYSVSAQTTILQEAEKNGIAIVIVNLSPNNESLAIDDNSIAKLEKMINHFYEQEKISSTVRLFIGGFSIGGTTALKFYTQKHSKFKIYKIFAIDPPLDMVRLRKSLTKGREKSVIMKLDSINTDKQLPENGLKRLSVYNPDFTITASLPDYNLTALRIYCEPDILWWIKNRNMDLSDMNVTDCAGYINKLLLKNQNQKVELILTQNKGVRNGNQVHPHSWSIAEPIDLIKWLLN
;
A
#
# COMPACT_ATOMS: atom_id res chain seq x y z
N MET A 1 -72.38 -10.68 -5.87
CA MET A 1 -71.09 -10.12 -6.34
C MET A 1 -70.19 -9.87 -5.14
N LYS A 2 -69.16 -10.70 -4.92
CA LYS A 2 -68.07 -10.43 -3.98
C LYS A 2 -66.78 -10.84 -4.68
N ASN A 3 -66.01 -9.84 -5.12
CA ASN A 3 -64.71 -10.03 -5.76
C ASN A 3 -63.67 -10.30 -4.68
N PHE A 4 -62.95 -11.42 -4.80
CA PHE A 4 -61.79 -11.74 -3.99
C PHE A 4 -60.55 -11.23 -4.73
N ILE A 5 -59.87 -10.22 -4.17
CA ILE A 5 -58.60 -9.72 -4.70
C ILE A 5 -57.49 -10.45 -3.93
N PHE A 6 -56.71 -11.27 -4.64
CA PHE A 6 -55.49 -11.87 -4.10
C PHE A 6 -54.35 -10.85 -4.16
N PHE A 7 -53.85 -10.43 -3.00
CA PHE A 7 -52.63 -9.63 -2.90
C PHE A 7 -51.43 -10.58 -2.84
N ILE A 8 -50.63 -10.64 -3.91
CA ILE A 8 -49.33 -11.33 -3.91
C ILE A 8 -48.29 -10.34 -3.37
N ALA A 9 -47.84 -10.57 -2.15
CA ALA A 9 -46.73 -9.82 -1.56
C ALA A 9 -45.40 -10.33 -2.16
N PHE A 10 -44.78 -9.51 -3.01
CA PHE A 10 -43.42 -9.75 -3.50
C PHE A 10 -42.42 -9.43 -2.40
N VAL A 11 -41.89 -10.46 -1.73
CA VAL A 11 -40.79 -10.31 -0.77
C VAL A 11 -39.50 -10.15 -1.57
N LEU A 12 -39.04 -8.91 -1.74
CA LEU A 12 -37.69 -8.62 -2.22
C LEU A 12 -36.70 -8.93 -1.09
N THR A 13 -36.14 -10.14 -1.08
CA THR A 13 -34.99 -10.46 -0.24
C THR A 13 -33.75 -9.77 -0.81
N ASN A 14 -33.29 -8.72 -0.14
CA ASN A 14 -31.96 -8.17 -0.40
C ASN A 14 -30.91 -9.21 0.01
N SER A 15 -30.40 -9.96 -0.95
CA SER A 15 -29.24 -10.82 -0.76
C SER A 15 -28.01 -9.95 -0.58
N ILE A 16 -27.67 -9.61 0.66
CA ILE A 16 -26.34 -9.10 0.99
C ILE A 16 -25.38 -10.27 0.79
N ALA A 17 -24.80 -10.35 -0.41
CA ALA A 17 -23.74 -11.28 -0.70
C ALA A 17 -22.49 -10.84 0.08
N PHE A 18 -22.25 -11.47 1.23
CA PHE A 18 -20.93 -11.43 1.84
C PHE A 18 -19.96 -12.13 0.88
N SER A 19 -19.07 -11.35 0.27
CA SER A 19 -17.94 -11.89 -0.48
C SER A 19 -17.20 -12.89 0.40
N GLN A 20 -16.98 -14.12 -0.10
CA GLN A 20 -16.16 -15.10 0.61
C GLN A 20 -14.77 -14.50 0.82
N LEU A 21 -14.24 -14.61 2.03
CA LEU A 21 -12.89 -14.15 2.35
C LEU A 21 -11.89 -14.82 1.39
N PRO A 22 -10.97 -14.05 0.77
CA PRO A 22 -10.03 -14.64 -0.15
C PRO A 22 -9.20 -15.74 0.54
N PRO A 23 -8.91 -16.87 -0.15
CA PRO A 23 -8.12 -17.95 0.42
C PRO A 23 -6.80 -17.47 1.03
N LYS A 24 -6.53 -17.90 2.27
CA LYS A 24 -5.26 -17.69 2.98
C LYS A 24 -4.22 -18.70 2.50
N VAL A 25 -3.02 -18.23 2.18
CA VAL A 25 -1.87 -19.07 1.86
C VAL A 25 -0.79 -18.86 2.92
N GLU A 26 -0.51 -19.92 3.68
CA GLU A 26 0.50 -19.92 4.74
C GLU A 26 1.58 -20.95 4.44
N ASN A 27 2.83 -20.58 4.68
CA ASN A 27 3.97 -21.48 4.59
C ASN A 27 5.08 -20.98 5.52
N ASP A 28 5.03 -21.39 6.78
CA ASP A 28 5.97 -20.94 7.81
C ASP A 28 7.44 -21.20 7.45
N LYS A 29 7.72 -22.27 6.67
CA LYS A 29 9.09 -22.58 6.21
C LYS A 29 9.58 -21.57 5.18
N MET A 30 8.70 -21.09 4.30
CA MET A 30 9.05 -20.18 3.21
C MET A 30 8.94 -18.70 3.63
N PHE A 31 7.86 -18.35 4.32
CA PHE A 31 7.50 -16.98 4.66
C PHE A 31 7.89 -16.61 6.09
N GLY A 32 8.12 -17.58 6.97
CA GLY A 32 8.28 -17.37 8.41
C GLY A 32 6.94 -17.44 9.15
N LYS A 33 7.00 -17.80 10.43
CA LYS A 33 5.82 -17.96 11.29
C LYS A 33 4.95 -16.70 11.30
N GLY A 34 3.64 -16.89 11.11
CA GLY A 34 2.66 -15.80 11.13
C GLY A 34 2.76 -14.85 9.94
N CYS A 35 3.51 -15.21 8.90
CA CYS A 35 3.56 -14.50 7.63
C CYS A 35 2.79 -15.28 6.57
N TYR A 36 1.92 -14.59 5.82
CA TYR A 36 1.01 -15.22 4.87
C TYR A 36 0.57 -14.18 3.83
N TYR A 37 -0.15 -14.64 2.82
CA TYR A 37 -0.90 -13.75 1.94
C TYR A 37 -2.30 -14.29 1.67
N PHE A 38 -3.23 -13.41 1.39
CA PHE A 38 -4.52 -13.76 0.81
C PHE A 38 -4.44 -13.64 -0.70
N LYS A 39 -5.07 -14.57 -1.42
CA LYS A 39 -5.21 -14.48 -2.88
C LYS A 39 -6.67 -14.42 -3.29
N GLN A 40 -6.97 -13.59 -4.28
CA GLN A 40 -8.27 -13.55 -4.94
C GLN A 40 -8.06 -13.69 -6.45
N ILE A 41 -8.60 -14.74 -7.04
CA ILE A 41 -8.59 -14.96 -8.49
C ILE A 41 -9.95 -14.50 -9.04
N PRO A 42 -10.01 -13.77 -10.17
CA PRO A 42 -11.28 -13.39 -10.78
C PRO A 42 -12.15 -14.62 -11.11
N LYS A 43 -13.48 -14.46 -11.05
CA LYS A 43 -14.43 -15.58 -11.27
C LYS A 43 -14.24 -16.34 -12.59
N GLY A 44 -13.70 -15.69 -13.61
CA GLY A 44 -13.37 -16.32 -14.91
C GLY A 44 -12.10 -17.17 -14.92
N GLY A 45 -11.36 -17.26 -13.80
CA GLY A 45 -10.14 -18.06 -13.63
C GLY A 45 -8.90 -17.53 -14.37
N SER A 46 -9.08 -16.93 -15.54
CA SER A 46 -8.01 -16.29 -16.32
C SER A 46 -7.89 -14.80 -15.97
N PHE A 47 -6.65 -14.30 -15.94
CA PHE A 47 -6.33 -12.90 -15.66
C PHE A 47 -5.04 -12.48 -16.35
N ASN A 48 -4.98 -11.21 -16.78
CA ASN A 48 -3.79 -10.62 -17.41
C ASN A 48 -3.09 -9.60 -16.49
N ASN A 49 -3.60 -9.41 -15.28
CA ASN A 49 -3.15 -8.40 -14.34
C ASN A 49 -3.14 -8.98 -12.92
N VAL A 50 -2.09 -8.68 -12.17
CA VAL A 50 -1.96 -8.99 -10.74
C VAL A 50 -1.74 -7.71 -9.98
N LEU A 51 -2.48 -7.51 -8.88
CA LEU A 51 -2.29 -6.42 -7.94
C LEU A 51 -1.85 -6.98 -6.58
N VAL A 52 -0.63 -6.62 -6.16
CA VAL A 52 -0.13 -6.88 -4.81
C VAL A 52 -0.44 -5.68 -3.93
N LEU A 53 -1.19 -5.90 -2.85
CA LEU A 53 -1.55 -4.89 -1.85
C LEU A 53 -0.80 -5.14 -0.53
N ILE A 54 -0.20 -4.07 -0.01
CA ILE A 54 0.56 -4.08 1.23
C ILE A 54 -0.14 -3.20 2.27
N PRO A 55 -0.71 -3.79 3.34
CA PRO A 55 -1.40 -3.04 4.40
C PRO A 55 -0.49 -2.12 5.21
N GLY A 56 -1.10 -1.14 5.89
CA GLY A 56 -0.41 -0.26 6.85
C GLY A 56 -0.05 -0.98 8.15
N LEU A 57 0.75 -0.35 9.02
CA LEU A 57 1.20 -0.95 10.27
C LEU A 57 0.02 -1.36 11.17
N GLY A 58 0.01 -2.63 11.60
CA GLY A 58 -1.03 -3.18 12.48
C GLY A 58 -2.38 -3.41 11.81
N GLU A 59 -2.51 -3.14 10.51
CA GLU A 59 -3.72 -3.47 9.77
C GLU A 59 -3.73 -4.96 9.45
N HIS A 60 -4.80 -5.65 9.84
CA HIS A 60 -5.06 -6.98 9.29
C HIS A 60 -5.34 -6.84 7.78
N PRO A 61 -4.82 -7.72 6.90
CA PRO A 61 -5.06 -7.61 5.46
C PRO A 61 -6.56 -7.54 5.07
N TYR A 62 -7.44 -8.20 5.83
CA TYR A 62 -8.89 -8.07 5.64
C TYR A 62 -9.43 -6.68 5.95
N SER A 63 -8.79 -5.90 6.83
CA SER A 63 -9.24 -4.55 7.14
C SER A 63 -9.07 -3.59 5.96
N VAL A 64 -8.31 -3.97 4.93
CA VAL A 64 -8.23 -3.20 3.67
C VAL A 64 -9.61 -3.12 3.01
N SER A 65 -10.35 -4.23 2.93
CA SER A 65 -11.69 -4.24 2.30
C SER A 65 -12.76 -3.47 3.09
N ALA A 66 -12.51 -3.23 4.38
CA ALA A 66 -13.37 -2.38 5.22
C ALA A 66 -13.09 -0.88 5.07
N GLN A 67 -11.92 -0.51 4.56
CA GLN A 67 -11.48 0.89 4.42
C GLN A 67 -11.51 1.40 2.98
N THR A 68 -11.58 0.51 2.00
CA THR A 68 -11.59 0.87 0.58
C THR A 68 -12.25 -0.21 -0.27
N THR A 69 -12.81 0.20 -1.41
CA THR A 69 -13.39 -0.72 -2.40
C THR A 69 -12.42 -1.15 -3.50
N ILE A 70 -11.09 -0.95 -3.31
CA ILE A 70 -10.06 -1.34 -4.30
C ILE A 70 -10.18 -2.81 -4.68
N LEU A 71 -10.44 -3.71 -3.72
CA LEU A 71 -10.52 -5.15 -4.00
C LEU A 71 -11.72 -5.48 -4.89
N GLN A 72 -12.87 -4.89 -4.57
CA GLN A 72 -14.11 -5.05 -5.33
C GLN A 72 -13.95 -4.50 -6.74
N GLU A 73 -13.30 -3.35 -6.89
CA GLU A 73 -13.07 -2.74 -8.20
C GLU A 73 -12.03 -3.51 -9.03
N ALA A 74 -10.98 -4.03 -8.39
CA ALA A 74 -10.01 -4.93 -9.04
C ALA A 74 -10.68 -6.22 -9.53
N GLU A 75 -11.54 -6.84 -8.72
CA GLU A 75 -12.30 -8.04 -9.11
C GLU A 75 -13.19 -7.78 -10.33
N LYS A 76 -13.95 -6.67 -10.33
CA LYS A 76 -14.82 -6.28 -11.46
C LYS A 76 -14.05 -6.11 -12.77
N ASN A 77 -12.78 -5.70 -12.68
CA ASN A 77 -11.92 -5.48 -13.83
C ASN A 77 -10.96 -6.65 -14.13
N GLY A 78 -11.21 -7.84 -13.55
CA GLY A 78 -10.47 -9.05 -13.87
C GLY A 78 -9.00 -9.03 -13.42
N ILE A 79 -8.69 -8.31 -12.34
CA ILE A 79 -7.35 -8.26 -11.74
C ILE A 79 -7.28 -9.30 -10.62
N ALA A 80 -6.29 -10.19 -10.66
CA ALA A 80 -5.99 -11.06 -9.53
C ALA A 80 -5.33 -10.28 -8.40
N ILE A 81 -5.67 -10.57 -7.15
CA ILE A 81 -5.22 -9.78 -6.00
C ILE A 81 -4.39 -10.66 -5.06
N VAL A 82 -3.29 -10.13 -4.56
CA VAL A 82 -2.49 -10.69 -3.48
C VAL A 82 -2.39 -9.66 -2.36
N ILE A 83 -2.86 -9.98 -1.15
CA ILE A 83 -2.74 -9.07 0.01
C ILE A 83 -1.83 -9.70 1.03
N VAL A 84 -0.70 -9.06 1.32
CA VAL A 84 0.38 -9.66 2.10
C VAL A 84 0.29 -9.31 3.59
N ASN A 85 0.77 -10.22 4.43
CA ASN A 85 1.05 -10.01 5.84
C ASN A 85 2.51 -10.42 6.10
N LEU A 86 3.40 -9.43 6.25
CA LEU A 86 4.86 -9.65 6.23
C LEU A 86 5.47 -9.93 7.62
N SER A 87 4.67 -9.84 8.68
CA SER A 87 5.09 -10.16 10.05
C SER A 87 3.90 -10.65 10.89
N PRO A 88 4.13 -11.39 11.99
CA PRO A 88 3.06 -11.76 12.91
C PRO A 88 2.20 -10.54 13.27
N ASN A 89 0.88 -10.67 13.07
CA ASN A 89 -0.12 -9.61 13.29
C ASN A 89 0.10 -8.29 12.53
N ASN A 90 0.96 -8.29 11.50
CA ASN A 90 1.40 -7.10 10.79
C ASN A 90 1.99 -6.02 11.73
N GLU A 91 2.67 -6.45 12.79
CA GLU A 91 3.15 -5.54 13.84
C GLU A 91 4.55 -4.97 13.56
N SER A 92 5.29 -5.45 12.56
CA SER A 92 6.59 -4.88 12.18
C SER A 92 6.45 -3.76 11.15
N LEU A 93 7.43 -2.84 11.12
CA LEU A 93 7.63 -1.95 9.98
C LEU A 93 8.34 -2.75 8.88
N ALA A 94 7.58 -3.20 7.89
CA ALA A 94 8.05 -4.12 6.85
C ALA A 94 8.93 -3.46 5.78
N ILE A 95 9.95 -2.71 6.18
CA ILE A 95 10.83 -1.90 5.31
C ILE A 95 12.32 -2.26 5.45
N ASP A 96 12.63 -3.35 6.15
CA ASP A 96 13.97 -3.93 6.20
C ASP A 96 14.16 -4.98 5.08
N ASP A 97 15.41 -5.34 4.80
CA ASP A 97 15.74 -6.27 3.71
C ASP A 97 15.08 -7.65 3.90
N ASN A 98 14.91 -8.10 5.15
CA ASN A 98 14.22 -9.34 5.47
C ASN A 98 12.74 -9.30 5.04
N SER A 99 12.05 -8.20 5.27
CA SER A 99 10.66 -8.02 4.87
C SER A 99 10.53 -7.91 3.36
N ILE A 100 11.45 -7.22 2.69
CA ILE A 100 11.46 -7.10 1.23
C ILE A 100 11.74 -8.45 0.55
N ALA A 101 12.71 -9.22 1.05
CA ALA A 101 12.97 -10.58 0.57
C ALA A 101 11.77 -11.52 0.79
N LYS A 102 11.03 -11.33 1.87
CA LYS A 102 9.81 -12.09 2.15
C LYS A 102 8.68 -11.75 1.18
N LEU A 103 8.51 -10.47 0.85
CA LEU A 103 7.58 -10.03 -0.18
C LEU A 103 7.93 -10.68 -1.54
N GLU A 104 9.22 -10.69 -1.92
CA GLU A 104 9.69 -11.38 -3.13
C GLU A 104 9.31 -12.86 -3.12
N LYS A 105 9.51 -13.57 -2.00
CA LYS A 105 9.13 -14.98 -1.86
C LYS A 105 7.62 -15.20 -2.02
N MET A 106 6.79 -14.35 -1.43
CA MET A 106 5.33 -14.47 -1.55
C MET A 106 4.85 -14.23 -2.99
N ILE A 107 5.41 -13.23 -3.68
CA ILE A 107 5.09 -12.96 -5.08
C ILE A 107 5.53 -14.13 -5.96
N ASN A 108 6.76 -14.64 -5.80
CA ASN A 108 7.25 -15.81 -6.55
C ASN A 108 6.37 -17.04 -6.31
N HIS A 109 6.03 -17.32 -5.05
CA HIS A 109 5.17 -18.46 -4.71
C HIS A 109 3.79 -18.33 -5.36
N PHE A 110 3.17 -17.15 -5.35
CA PHE A 110 1.92 -16.93 -6.06
C PHE A 110 2.06 -17.17 -7.57
N TYR A 111 3.12 -16.66 -8.20
CA TYR A 111 3.38 -16.84 -9.63
C TYR A 111 3.57 -18.31 -10.01
N GLU A 112 4.30 -19.09 -9.19
CA GLU A 112 4.51 -20.51 -9.41
C GLU A 112 3.22 -21.31 -9.24
N GLN A 113 2.45 -21.07 -8.18
CA GLN A 113 1.21 -21.79 -7.89
C GLN A 113 0.14 -21.56 -8.96
N GLU A 114 -0.02 -20.32 -9.42
CA GLU A 114 -1.00 -19.96 -10.44
C GLU A 114 -0.44 -20.08 -11.88
N LYS A 115 0.79 -20.56 -12.05
CA LYS A 115 1.47 -20.73 -13.34
C LYS A 115 1.44 -19.45 -14.20
N ILE A 116 1.71 -18.32 -13.57
CA ILE A 116 1.60 -17.00 -14.18
C ILE A 116 2.68 -16.81 -15.25
N SER A 117 2.25 -16.45 -16.46
CA SER A 117 3.16 -16.15 -17.56
C SER A 117 3.83 -14.78 -17.40
N SER A 118 4.96 -14.59 -18.10
CA SER A 118 5.67 -13.31 -18.14
C SER A 118 4.89 -12.15 -18.80
N THR A 119 3.78 -12.44 -19.47
CA THR A 119 2.91 -11.44 -20.11
C THR A 119 1.92 -10.81 -19.13
N VAL A 120 1.67 -11.43 -17.97
CA VAL A 120 0.79 -10.89 -16.93
C VAL A 120 1.43 -9.65 -16.31
N ARG A 121 0.69 -8.54 -16.28
CA ARG A 121 1.16 -7.27 -15.73
C ARG A 121 1.12 -7.30 -14.22
N LEU A 122 2.25 -7.00 -13.57
CA LEU A 122 2.34 -6.86 -12.12
C LEU A 122 2.16 -5.39 -11.71
N PHE A 123 1.23 -5.16 -10.79
CA PHE A 123 1.02 -3.91 -10.08
C PHE A 123 1.30 -4.13 -8.60
N ILE A 124 1.93 -3.15 -7.95
CA ILE A 124 2.22 -3.21 -6.51
C ILE A 124 1.79 -1.90 -5.87
N GLY A 125 1.12 -1.95 -4.73
CA GLY A 125 0.89 -0.74 -3.96
C GLY A 125 0.51 -1.01 -2.53
N GLY A 126 0.43 0.06 -1.76
CA GLY A 126 0.15 -0.05 -0.34
C GLY A 126 -0.14 1.28 0.32
N PHE A 127 -0.55 1.19 1.57
CA PHE A 127 -0.91 2.32 2.41
C PHE A 127 0.10 2.51 3.54
N SER A 128 0.43 3.77 3.85
CA SER A 128 1.33 4.12 4.94
C SER A 128 2.67 3.39 4.77
N ILE A 129 3.15 2.70 5.81
CA ILE A 129 4.36 1.87 5.74
C ILE A 129 4.29 0.82 4.62
N GLY A 130 3.11 0.31 4.26
CA GLY A 130 2.95 -0.62 3.14
C GLY A 130 3.22 0.06 1.78
N GLY A 131 2.90 1.34 1.66
CA GLY A 131 3.29 2.16 0.49
C GLY A 131 4.81 2.36 0.45
N THR A 132 5.45 2.59 1.61
CA THR A 132 6.92 2.62 1.73
C THR A 132 7.54 1.28 1.33
N THR A 133 6.98 0.16 1.79
CA THR A 133 7.41 -1.19 1.40
C THR A 133 7.31 -1.42 -0.10
N ALA A 134 6.21 -1.00 -0.75
CA ALA A 134 6.03 -1.13 -2.19
C ALA A 134 7.11 -0.37 -2.98
N LEU A 135 7.41 0.86 -2.57
CA LEU A 135 8.47 1.66 -3.19
C LEU A 135 9.85 1.08 -2.93
N LYS A 136 10.10 0.61 -1.70
CA LYS A 136 11.38 0.02 -1.34
C LYS A 136 11.65 -1.26 -2.12
N PHE A 137 10.65 -2.12 -2.27
CA PHE A 137 10.71 -3.30 -3.15
C PHE A 137 11.17 -2.89 -4.54
N TYR A 138 10.54 -1.87 -5.15
CA TYR A 138 10.98 -1.40 -6.46
C TYR A 138 12.42 -0.89 -6.51
N THR A 139 12.85 -0.12 -5.51
CA THR A 139 14.20 0.47 -5.46
C THR A 139 15.30 -0.56 -5.34
N GLN A 140 15.01 -1.76 -4.79
CA GLN A 140 15.97 -2.86 -4.67
C GLN A 140 16.18 -3.64 -5.98
N LYS A 141 15.56 -3.20 -7.09
CA LYS A 141 15.79 -3.71 -8.46
C LYS A 141 15.61 -5.22 -8.59
N HIS A 142 14.46 -5.75 -8.17
CA HIS A 142 14.11 -7.17 -8.36
C HIS A 142 13.90 -7.49 -9.85
N SER A 143 14.99 -7.79 -10.56
CA SER A 143 15.04 -8.04 -12.02
C SER A 143 14.13 -9.18 -12.49
N LYS A 144 13.70 -10.06 -11.58
CA LYS A 144 12.78 -11.17 -11.87
C LYS A 144 11.36 -10.71 -12.21
N PHE A 145 10.94 -9.54 -11.72
CA PHE A 145 9.58 -9.06 -11.91
C PHE A 145 9.54 -7.81 -12.76
N LYS A 146 8.76 -7.86 -13.84
CA LYS A 146 8.39 -6.65 -14.58
C LYS A 146 7.21 -5.97 -13.88
N ILE A 147 7.51 -5.02 -13.01
CA ILE A 147 6.50 -4.20 -12.35
C ILE A 147 6.07 -3.10 -13.33
N TYR A 148 4.79 -3.07 -13.69
CA TYR A 148 4.26 -2.10 -14.65
C TYR A 148 3.87 -0.78 -13.98
N LYS A 149 3.23 -0.86 -12.82
CA LYS A 149 2.73 0.30 -12.09
C LYS A 149 2.86 0.11 -10.59
N ILE A 150 3.18 1.20 -9.92
CA ILE A 150 3.34 1.27 -8.48
C ILE A 150 2.54 2.43 -7.94
N PHE A 151 1.76 2.18 -6.90
CA PHE A 151 1.16 3.28 -6.16
C PHE A 151 1.47 3.20 -4.68
N ALA A 152 1.49 4.36 -4.03
CA ALA A 152 1.65 4.44 -2.58
C ALA A 152 0.69 5.48 -2.01
N ILE A 153 -0.04 5.10 -0.96
CA ILE A 153 -1.06 5.92 -0.34
C ILE A 153 -0.51 6.46 0.98
N ASP A 154 -0.24 7.75 1.00
CA ASP A 154 0.34 8.54 2.08
C ASP A 154 1.55 7.87 2.79
N PRO A 155 2.58 7.44 2.04
CA PRO A 155 3.71 6.70 2.60
C PRO A 155 4.72 7.62 3.31
N PRO A 156 5.23 7.27 4.51
CA PRO A 156 6.43 7.90 5.03
C PRO A 156 7.66 7.36 4.28
N LEU A 157 8.39 8.21 3.56
CA LEU A 157 9.59 7.86 2.79
C LEU A 157 10.89 8.18 3.53
N ASP A 158 10.87 9.15 4.45
CA ASP A 158 12.00 9.55 5.29
C ASP A 158 11.81 9.09 6.73
N MET A 159 12.56 8.06 7.14
CA MET A 159 12.49 7.50 8.49
C MET A 159 13.14 8.39 9.55
N VAL A 160 14.08 9.27 9.17
CA VAL A 160 14.65 10.26 10.11
C VAL A 160 13.57 11.27 10.48
N ARG A 161 12.90 11.84 9.46
CA ARG A 161 11.78 12.76 9.64
C ARG A 161 10.64 12.08 10.40
N LEU A 162 10.21 10.89 9.97
CA LEU A 162 9.13 10.16 10.64
C LEU A 162 9.43 10.00 12.13
N ARG A 163 10.63 9.50 12.48
CA ARG A 163 11.01 9.34 13.88
C ARG A 163 10.92 10.65 14.66
N LYS A 164 11.43 11.75 14.09
CA LYS A 164 11.38 13.09 14.70
C LYS A 164 9.94 13.58 14.89
N SER A 165 9.05 13.33 13.95
CA SER A 165 7.64 13.73 14.06
C SER A 165 6.89 12.91 15.10
N LEU A 166 7.15 11.61 15.18
CA LEU A 166 6.53 10.72 16.16
C LEU A 166 6.88 11.09 17.61
N THR A 167 8.01 11.77 17.88
CA THR A 167 8.36 12.22 19.25
C THR A 167 7.47 13.37 19.75
N LYS A 168 6.87 14.14 18.84
CA LYS A 168 5.85 15.15 19.17
C LYS A 168 4.50 14.52 19.50
N GLY A 169 4.25 13.33 18.95
CA GLY A 169 3.00 12.60 19.08
C GLY A 169 2.95 11.64 20.27
N ARG A 170 1.94 10.75 20.25
CA ARG A 170 1.72 9.73 21.29
C ARG A 170 2.15 8.32 20.84
N GLU A 171 2.76 8.20 19.66
CA GLU A 171 3.01 6.94 18.95
C GLU A 171 4.37 6.30 19.35
N LYS A 172 4.66 6.24 20.65
CA LYS A 172 5.92 5.70 21.19
C LYS A 172 6.20 4.27 20.72
N SER A 173 5.15 3.46 20.53
CA SER A 173 5.27 2.09 20.03
C SER A 173 5.84 2.03 18.61
N VAL A 174 5.56 3.02 17.76
CA VAL A 174 6.10 3.07 16.38
C VAL A 174 7.58 3.43 16.41
N ILE A 175 8.00 4.34 17.29
CA ILE A 175 9.42 4.67 17.50
C ILE A 175 10.18 3.42 17.94
N MET A 176 9.66 2.67 18.92
CA MET A 176 10.31 1.43 19.37
C MET A 176 10.45 0.40 18.26
N LYS A 177 9.43 0.26 17.40
CA LYS A 177 9.47 -0.63 16.23
C LYS A 177 10.47 -0.16 15.18
N LEU A 178 10.60 1.15 14.96
CA LEU A 178 11.58 1.71 14.04
C LEU A 178 13.00 1.53 14.55
N ASP A 179 13.22 1.79 15.85
CA ASP A 179 14.51 1.62 16.50
C ASP A 179 14.92 0.14 16.60
N SER A 180 13.97 -0.80 16.66
CA SER A 180 14.26 -2.23 16.68
C SER A 180 14.77 -2.75 15.32
N ILE A 181 14.18 -2.31 14.21
CA ILE A 181 14.63 -2.68 12.85
C ILE A 181 15.86 -1.91 12.39
N ASN A 182 16.22 -0.83 13.09
CA ASN A 182 17.44 -0.08 12.80
C ASN A 182 18.68 -0.85 13.27
N THR A 183 19.43 -1.40 12.33
CA THR A 183 20.62 -2.22 12.61
C THR A 183 21.87 -1.41 12.94
N ASP A 184 21.91 -0.10 12.64
CA ASP A 184 23.05 0.77 12.92
C ASP A 184 22.99 1.31 14.34
N LYS A 185 23.50 0.54 15.31
CA LYS A 185 23.48 0.98 16.71
C LYS A 185 24.53 2.05 17.03
N GLN A 186 25.59 2.16 16.22
CA GLN A 186 26.64 3.16 16.42
C GLN A 186 26.25 4.52 15.85
N LEU A 187 25.62 4.54 14.67
CA LEU A 187 25.10 5.74 14.02
C LEU A 187 23.61 5.55 13.68
N PRO A 188 22.70 5.62 14.67
CA PRO A 188 21.28 5.35 14.46
C PRO A 188 20.65 6.15 13.34
N GLU A 189 21.02 7.42 13.19
CA GLU A 189 20.52 8.27 12.11
C GLU A 189 20.89 7.73 10.72
N ASN A 190 22.11 7.21 10.54
CA ASN A 190 22.52 6.59 9.27
C ASN A 190 21.74 5.31 8.98
N GLY A 191 21.42 4.52 10.01
CA GLY A 191 20.56 3.36 9.84
C GLY A 191 19.13 3.72 9.43
N LEU A 192 18.55 4.80 9.99
CA LEU A 192 17.26 5.33 9.54
C LEU A 192 17.31 5.86 8.10
N LYS A 193 18.40 6.53 7.72
CA LYS A 193 18.63 6.97 6.34
C LYS A 193 18.65 5.79 5.36
N ARG A 194 19.26 4.65 5.74
CA ARG A 194 19.22 3.41 4.94
C ARG A 194 17.86 2.72 4.92
N LEU A 195 17.05 2.89 5.97
CA LEU A 195 15.68 2.40 5.99
C LEU A 195 14.75 3.23 5.08
N SER A 196 15.08 4.50 4.86
CA SER A 196 14.33 5.45 4.04
C SER A 196 14.36 5.10 2.55
N VAL A 197 13.24 5.33 1.86
CA VAL A 197 13.18 5.33 0.39
C VAL A 197 13.78 6.63 -0.14
N TYR A 198 13.52 7.72 0.57
CA TYR A 198 14.01 9.05 0.24
C TYR A 198 14.30 9.82 1.51
N ASN A 199 15.51 10.34 1.64
CA ASN A 199 15.88 11.34 2.62
C ASN A 199 16.62 12.46 1.88
N PRO A 200 16.23 13.74 2.02
CA PRO A 200 16.76 14.83 1.20
C PRO A 200 18.27 15.04 1.35
N ASP A 201 18.83 14.71 2.50
CA ASP A 201 20.25 14.91 2.83
C ASP A 201 21.13 13.69 2.51
N PHE A 202 20.51 12.53 2.24
CA PHE A 202 21.22 11.26 2.07
C PHE A 202 21.02 10.63 0.68
N THR A 203 19.82 10.77 0.11
CA THR A 203 19.48 10.16 -1.18
C THR A 203 20.00 11.02 -2.33
N ILE A 204 21.13 10.61 -2.91
CA ILE A 204 21.70 11.25 -4.10
C ILE A 204 20.87 10.94 -5.35
N THR A 205 20.78 11.89 -6.29
CA THR A 205 19.99 11.73 -7.53
C THR A 205 20.37 10.48 -8.32
N ALA A 206 21.66 10.14 -8.35
CA ALA A 206 22.17 8.99 -9.11
C ALA A 206 21.72 7.63 -8.56
N SER A 207 21.37 7.53 -7.27
CA SER A 207 20.91 6.26 -6.67
C SER A 207 19.42 6.01 -6.85
N LEU A 208 18.65 7.02 -7.25
CA LEU A 208 17.21 6.88 -7.48
C LEU A 208 16.93 5.89 -8.62
N PRO A 209 15.84 5.10 -8.54
CA PRO A 209 15.44 4.22 -9.62
C PRO A 209 14.91 5.01 -10.83
N ASP A 210 14.77 4.32 -11.97
CA ASP A 210 14.17 4.87 -13.18
C ASP A 210 12.74 4.36 -13.35
N TYR A 211 11.81 5.25 -13.67
CA TYR A 211 10.39 4.98 -13.93
C TYR A 211 10.05 5.20 -15.41
N ASN A 212 10.93 4.78 -16.32
CA ASN A 212 10.70 4.87 -17.77
C ASN A 212 9.74 3.75 -18.25
N LEU A 213 9.91 2.56 -17.69
CA LEU A 213 9.11 1.36 -18.01
C LEU A 213 8.06 1.02 -16.95
N THR A 214 8.06 1.75 -15.84
CA THR A 214 7.15 1.59 -14.70
C THR A 214 6.52 2.94 -14.42
N ALA A 215 5.21 3.03 -14.21
CA ALA A 215 4.59 4.28 -13.72
C ALA A 215 4.47 4.28 -12.20
N LEU A 216 4.71 5.44 -11.57
CA LEU A 216 4.55 5.68 -10.14
C LEU A 216 3.45 6.72 -9.89
N ARG A 217 2.54 6.42 -8.97
CA ARG A 217 1.58 7.38 -8.44
C ARG A 217 1.59 7.39 -6.91
N ILE A 218 1.89 8.53 -6.30
CA ILE A 218 1.80 8.71 -4.84
C ILE A 218 0.56 9.55 -4.53
N TYR A 219 -0.24 9.14 -3.54
CA TYR A 219 -1.40 9.90 -3.06
C TYR A 219 -1.12 10.49 -1.68
N CYS A 220 -1.42 11.76 -1.48
CA CYS A 220 -1.38 12.39 -0.15
C CYS A 220 -2.62 13.27 0.06
N GLU A 221 -3.11 13.36 1.30
CA GLU A 221 -4.09 14.36 1.73
C GLU A 221 -3.42 15.27 2.76
N PRO A 222 -2.88 16.42 2.36
CA PRO A 222 -2.02 17.20 3.22
C PRO A 222 -2.75 17.94 4.35
N ASP A 223 -4.08 17.78 4.55
CA ASP A 223 -4.97 18.51 5.48
C ASP A 223 -4.26 19.09 6.74
N ILE A 224 -3.59 20.24 6.54
CA ILE A 224 -2.61 20.75 7.50
C ILE A 224 -3.33 21.19 8.78
N LEU A 225 -4.52 21.75 8.61
CA LEU A 225 -5.35 22.21 9.73
C LEU A 225 -5.83 21.04 10.59
N TRP A 226 -6.15 19.88 9.99
CA TRP A 226 -6.44 18.69 10.77
C TRP A 226 -5.23 18.24 11.59
N TRP A 227 -4.02 18.22 11.01
CA TRP A 227 -2.81 17.81 11.73
C TRP A 227 -2.43 18.75 12.87
N ILE A 228 -2.53 20.06 12.65
CA ILE A 228 -2.31 21.07 13.71
C ILE A 228 -3.30 20.83 14.86
N LYS A 229 -4.60 20.72 14.53
CA LYS A 229 -5.67 20.58 15.52
C LYS A 229 -5.60 19.28 16.31
N ASN A 230 -5.29 18.15 15.67
CA ASN A 230 -5.45 16.82 16.26
C ASN A 230 -4.15 16.17 16.73
N ARG A 231 -2.99 16.63 16.23
CA ARG A 231 -1.71 15.95 16.41
C ARG A 231 -0.55 16.86 16.81
N ASN A 232 -0.76 18.19 16.88
CA ASN A 232 0.33 19.15 17.13
C ASN A 232 1.48 18.98 16.12
N MET A 233 1.10 18.77 14.85
CA MET A 233 2.00 18.55 13.72
C MET A 233 1.77 19.63 12.67
N ASP A 234 2.86 20.04 12.03
CA ASP A 234 2.85 20.96 10.89
C ASP A 234 3.32 20.24 9.61
N LEU A 235 3.40 20.96 8.49
CA LEU A 235 3.79 20.40 7.20
C LEU A 235 5.14 19.65 7.25
N SER A 236 6.10 20.11 8.05
CA SER A 236 7.41 19.45 8.20
C SER A 236 7.31 18.05 8.84
N ASP A 237 6.20 17.76 9.51
CA ASP A 237 5.92 16.47 10.13
C ASP A 237 5.15 15.48 9.24
N MET A 238 4.71 15.93 8.06
CA MET A 238 3.80 15.17 7.22
C MET A 238 4.52 14.37 6.14
N ASN A 239 3.96 13.21 5.81
CA ASN A 239 4.45 12.31 4.76
C ASN A 239 4.49 12.95 3.36
N VAL A 240 3.64 13.96 3.13
CA VAL A 240 3.61 14.69 1.85
C VAL A 240 4.92 15.45 1.57
N THR A 241 5.64 15.86 2.62
CA THR A 241 6.89 16.62 2.48
C THR A 241 7.98 15.76 1.83
N ASP A 242 8.13 14.54 2.29
CA ASP A 242 9.04 13.55 1.72
C ASP A 242 8.54 12.99 0.38
N CYS A 243 7.22 12.81 0.20
CA CYS A 243 6.66 12.42 -1.10
C CYS A 243 6.90 13.45 -2.21
N ALA A 244 6.68 14.74 -1.92
CA ALA A 244 6.95 15.83 -2.85
C ALA A 244 8.44 15.94 -3.18
N GLY A 245 9.31 15.82 -2.17
CA GLY A 245 10.76 15.80 -2.37
C GLY A 245 11.22 14.64 -3.26
N TYR A 246 10.68 13.44 -3.05
CA TYR A 246 11.01 12.26 -3.85
C TYR A 246 10.61 12.45 -5.33
N ILE A 247 9.37 12.86 -5.59
CA ILE A 247 8.87 13.10 -6.95
C ILE A 247 9.69 14.19 -7.65
N ASN A 248 9.96 15.31 -6.96
CA ASN A 248 10.78 16.38 -7.51
C ASN A 248 12.19 15.87 -7.87
N LYS A 249 12.83 15.08 -7.00
CA LYS A 249 14.18 14.55 -7.25
C LYS A 249 14.20 13.55 -8.42
N LEU A 250 13.14 12.75 -8.61
CA LEU A 250 12.99 11.87 -9.77
C LEU A 250 12.86 12.66 -11.09
N LEU A 251 12.06 13.72 -11.10
CA LEU A 251 11.89 14.59 -12.27
C LEU A 251 13.16 15.40 -12.59
N LEU A 252 13.91 15.81 -11.56
CA LEU A 252 15.23 16.42 -11.74
C LEU A 252 16.25 15.44 -12.33
N LYS A 253 16.14 14.13 -12.03
CA LYS A 253 16.97 13.10 -12.66
C LYS A 253 16.64 12.96 -14.15
N ASN A 254 15.35 12.96 -14.49
CA ASN A 254 14.84 12.86 -15.85
C ASN A 254 13.39 13.34 -15.93
N GLN A 255 13.10 14.37 -16.71
CA GLN A 255 11.74 14.92 -16.81
C GLN A 255 10.73 13.96 -17.46
N ASN A 256 11.21 12.94 -18.20
CA ASN A 256 10.35 11.94 -18.87
C ASN A 256 9.96 10.76 -17.95
N GLN A 257 10.30 10.79 -16.65
CA GLN A 257 9.87 9.77 -15.71
C GLN A 257 8.34 9.75 -15.61
N LYS A 258 7.73 8.55 -15.60
CA LYS A 258 6.27 8.38 -15.46
C LYS A 258 5.86 8.43 -13.98
N VAL A 259 6.02 9.59 -13.35
CA VAL A 259 5.83 9.75 -11.90
C VAL A 259 4.85 10.89 -11.63
N GLU A 260 3.91 10.69 -10.70
CA GLU A 260 2.95 11.72 -10.32
C GLU A 260 2.66 11.72 -8.81
N LEU A 261 2.45 12.91 -8.26
CA LEU A 261 1.94 13.13 -6.90
C LEU A 261 0.50 13.65 -7.00
N ILE A 262 -0.43 12.88 -6.46
CA ILE A 262 -1.86 13.23 -6.39
C ILE A 262 -2.13 13.80 -5.00
N LEU A 263 -2.44 15.09 -4.95
CA LEU A 263 -2.92 15.76 -3.75
C LEU A 263 -4.45 15.71 -3.73
N THR A 264 -4.99 15.23 -2.62
CA THR A 264 -6.42 15.03 -2.43
C THR A 264 -6.94 15.98 -1.36
N GLN A 265 -8.27 16.15 -1.34
CA GLN A 265 -8.95 17.00 -0.38
C GLN A 265 -10.30 16.40 -0.02
N ASN A 266 -10.59 16.32 1.29
CA ASN A 266 -11.85 15.81 1.85
C ASN A 266 -12.19 14.37 1.39
N LYS A 267 -11.17 13.54 1.16
CA LYS A 267 -11.31 12.12 0.77
C LYS A 267 -10.97 11.18 1.92
N GLY A 268 -10.17 11.61 2.89
CA GLY A 268 -9.70 10.79 4.00
C GLY A 268 -10.79 10.38 4.98
N VAL A 269 -11.13 9.09 5.01
CA VAL A 269 -12.14 8.49 5.88
C VAL A 269 -11.65 7.11 6.34
N ARG A 270 -11.74 6.83 7.64
CA ARG A 270 -11.48 5.52 8.25
C ARG A 270 -12.76 4.95 8.86
N ASN A 271 -12.82 3.61 8.94
CA ASN A 271 -13.76 2.82 9.76
C ASN A 271 -15.14 3.48 9.94
N GLY A 272 -15.97 3.44 8.89
CA GLY A 272 -17.22 4.19 8.83
C GLY A 272 -17.00 5.58 8.28
N ASN A 273 -17.37 6.63 9.03
CA ASN A 273 -17.35 8.03 8.59
C ASN A 273 -16.33 8.90 9.34
N GLN A 274 -15.29 8.32 9.94
CA GLN A 274 -14.28 9.08 10.67
C GLN A 274 -13.34 9.80 9.70
N VAL A 275 -13.41 11.13 9.62
CA VAL A 275 -12.50 11.93 8.80
C VAL A 275 -11.06 11.82 9.33
N HIS A 276 -10.15 11.39 8.45
CA HIS A 276 -8.74 11.25 8.77
C HIS A 276 -7.89 11.34 7.48
N PRO A 277 -6.95 12.29 7.34
CA PRO A 277 -6.22 12.50 6.08
C PRO A 277 -5.28 11.35 5.71
N HIS A 278 -4.71 10.66 6.71
CA HIS A 278 -3.96 9.43 6.49
C HIS A 278 -4.93 8.24 6.34
N SER A 279 -5.47 7.96 5.15
CA SER A 279 -6.46 6.88 4.96
C SER A 279 -6.35 6.22 3.59
N TRP A 280 -6.76 4.95 3.48
CA TRP A 280 -6.89 4.25 2.20
C TRP A 280 -7.79 5.00 1.21
N SER A 281 -8.88 5.62 1.70
CA SER A 281 -9.91 6.26 0.89
C SER A 281 -9.44 7.50 0.11
N ILE A 282 -8.25 8.02 0.39
CA ILE A 282 -7.71 9.14 -0.39
C ILE A 282 -7.35 8.70 -1.82
N ALA A 283 -7.05 7.42 -2.04
CA ALA A 283 -6.97 6.85 -3.38
C ALA A 283 -8.35 6.35 -3.80
N GLU A 284 -9.02 7.10 -4.67
CA GLU A 284 -10.34 6.72 -5.17
C GLU A 284 -10.24 5.40 -5.97
N PRO A 285 -10.96 4.33 -5.57
CA PRO A 285 -10.77 3.00 -6.15
C PRO A 285 -11.00 2.91 -7.66
N ILE A 286 -12.04 3.58 -8.20
CA ILE A 286 -12.34 3.51 -9.63
C ILE A 286 -11.24 4.19 -10.45
N ASP A 287 -10.78 5.37 -10.03
CA ASP A 287 -9.68 6.09 -10.65
C ASP A 287 -8.38 5.29 -10.57
N LEU A 288 -8.06 4.73 -9.40
CA LEU A 288 -6.87 3.92 -9.23
C LEU A 288 -6.87 2.71 -10.16
N ILE A 289 -7.96 1.94 -10.24
CA ILE A 289 -8.04 0.75 -11.10
C ILE A 289 -7.99 1.15 -12.59
N LYS A 290 -8.67 2.22 -13.00
CA LYS A 290 -8.55 2.76 -14.36
C LYS A 290 -7.11 3.14 -14.69
N TRP A 291 -6.44 3.84 -13.78
CA TRP A 291 -5.03 4.17 -13.93
C TRP A 291 -4.17 2.91 -14.02
N LEU A 292 -4.41 1.89 -13.20
CA LEU A 292 -3.63 0.65 -13.27
C LEU A 292 -3.72 -0.04 -14.65
N LEU A 293 -4.87 0.02 -15.30
CA LEU A 293 -5.14 -0.71 -16.54
C LEU A 293 -4.71 0.02 -17.82
N ASN A 294 -4.70 1.35 -17.81
CA ASN A 294 -4.26 2.21 -18.92
C ASN A 294 -2.76 2.13 -19.17
#